data_AF-A0A831SLC3-F1
#
_entry.id   AF-A0A831SLC3-F1
#
_cell.length_a   1.000
_cell.length_b   1.000
_cell.length_c   1.000
_cell.angle_alpha   90.00
_cell.angle_beta   90.00
_cell.angle_gamma   90.00
#
_symmetry.space_group_name_H-M   'P 1'
#
loop_
_entity.id
_entity.type
_entity.pdbx_description
1 polymer ?
#
loop_
_entity_poly.entity_id
_entity_poly.type
_entity_poly.pdbx_seq_one_letter_code
_entity_poly.pdbx_strand_id
1 'polypeptide(L)'
;MAKEEEIFLKNEHVEKILTPHPLSFMGLQSLWLFILLWGVLLWWVSIFSQYASIFSNQLIFLGTWWGVTVLAGVIASLVAIRWRILFFYVGILLLGTIILWQTGWINEIGTVKTFVLVYSIAISALSALSVFAYIKSHRYIIT
;
A
#
# COMPACT_ATOMS: atom_id res chain seq x y z
N MET A 1 13.03 12.20 -29.73
CA MET A 1 13.24 10.93 -29.01
C MET A 1 13.63 9.79 -29.96
N ALA A 2 12.85 9.45 -30.99
CA ALA A 2 13.18 8.34 -31.91
C ALA A 2 14.57 8.44 -32.62
N LYS A 3 15.07 9.66 -32.87
CA LYS A 3 16.36 9.87 -33.58
C LYS A 3 17.61 9.69 -32.73
N GLU A 4 17.52 9.77 -31.40
CA GLU A 4 18.69 9.65 -30.52
C GLU A 4 18.97 8.18 -30.19
N GLU A 5 17.91 7.38 -30.00
CA GLU A 5 18.02 5.93 -29.76
C GLU A 5 18.71 5.20 -30.94
N GLU A 6 18.39 5.58 -32.19
CA GLU A 6 19.04 5.03 -33.39
C GLU A 6 20.54 5.35 -33.50
N ILE A 7 21.01 6.45 -32.89
CA ILE A 7 22.41 6.86 -32.96
C ILE A 7 23.25 6.10 -31.92
N PHE A 8 22.70 5.82 -30.73
CA PHE A 8 23.40 5.06 -29.69
C PHE A 8 23.38 3.54 -29.91
N LEU A 9 22.35 2.99 -30.57
CA LEU A 9 22.19 1.54 -30.79
C LEU A 9 22.85 1.02 -32.08
N LYS A 10 23.64 1.85 -32.78
CA LYS A 10 24.09 1.57 -34.15
C LYS A 10 24.99 0.33 -34.30
N ASN A 11 25.55 -0.18 -33.19
CA ASN A 11 26.41 -1.36 -33.14
C ASN A 11 25.99 -2.40 -32.08
N GLU A 12 24.86 -2.21 -31.41
CA GLU A 12 24.37 -3.13 -30.37
C GLU A 12 23.20 -3.96 -30.92
N HIS A 13 23.42 -5.27 -31.09
CA HIS A 13 22.36 -6.19 -31.49
C HIS A 13 21.51 -6.50 -30.25
N VAL A 14 20.32 -5.90 -30.18
CA VAL A 14 19.34 -6.21 -29.13
C VAL A 14 18.91 -7.68 -29.28
N GLU A 15 19.48 -8.58 -28.47
CA GLU A 15 19.19 -10.02 -28.54
C GLU A 15 17.80 -10.35 -27.99
N LYS A 16 17.35 -9.66 -26.93
CA LYS A 16 16.07 -9.97 -26.29
C LYS A 16 15.55 -8.83 -25.41
N ILE A 17 14.26 -8.49 -25.59
CA ILE A 17 13.52 -7.64 -24.66
C ILE A 17 12.80 -8.55 -23.67
N LEU A 18 13.19 -8.51 -22.40
CA LEU A 18 12.58 -9.30 -21.34
C LEU A 18 11.70 -8.42 -20.46
N THR A 19 10.51 -8.92 -20.14
CA THR A 19 9.68 -8.35 -19.09
C THR A 19 10.18 -8.83 -17.73
N PRO A 20 10.27 -7.94 -16.72
CA PRO A 20 10.61 -8.35 -15.36
C PRO A 20 9.68 -9.44 -14.84
N HIS A 21 10.24 -10.41 -14.10
CA HIS A 21 9.42 -11.30 -13.31
C HIS A 21 8.78 -10.53 -12.13
N PRO A 22 7.47 -10.68 -11.84
CA PRO A 22 6.79 -9.95 -10.76
C PRO A 22 7.44 -10.09 -9.37
N LEU A 23 8.04 -11.25 -9.08
CA LEU A 23 8.78 -11.50 -7.82
C LEU A 23 9.99 -10.58 -7.63
N SER A 24 10.60 -10.09 -8.72
CA SER A 24 11.72 -9.14 -8.61
C SER A 24 11.30 -7.82 -7.93
N PHE A 25 10.00 -7.51 -7.94
CA PHE A 25 9.41 -6.34 -7.30
C PHE A 25 8.71 -6.66 -5.97
N MET A 26 9.10 -7.74 -5.28
CA MET A 26 8.53 -8.12 -3.98
C MET A 26 8.52 -6.99 -2.95
N GLY A 27 9.53 -6.11 -2.96
CA GLY A 27 9.56 -4.94 -2.08
C GLY A 27 8.46 -3.91 -2.32
N LEU A 28 7.91 -3.82 -3.54
CA LEU A 28 6.73 -2.99 -3.84
C LEU A 28 5.43 -3.74 -3.55
N GLN A 29 5.42 -5.05 -3.80
CA GLN A 29 4.26 -5.90 -3.52
C GLN A 29 3.96 -5.99 -2.02
N SER A 30 5.00 -6.03 -1.17
CA SER A 30 4.86 -6.10 0.28
C SER A 30 4.15 -4.88 0.87
N LEU A 31 4.28 -3.69 0.25
CA LEU A 31 3.70 -2.45 0.75
C LEU A 31 2.18 -2.49 0.78
N TRP A 32 1.56 -2.90 -0.33
CA TRP A 32 0.10 -2.99 -0.41
C TRP A 32 -0.44 -4.25 0.27
N LEU A 33 0.31 -5.36 0.23
CA LEU A 33 -0.05 -6.59 0.96
C LEU A 33 -0.16 -6.34 2.44
N PHE A 34 0.77 -5.57 3.02
CA PHE A 34 0.71 -5.21 4.43
C PHE A 34 -0.59 -4.46 4.77
N ILE A 35 -1.01 -3.48 3.96
CA ILE A 35 -2.25 -2.71 4.18
C ILE A 35 -3.47 -3.63 4.19
N LEU A 36 -3.53 -4.56 3.23
CA LEU A 36 -4.61 -5.53 3.11
C LEU A 36 -4.65 -6.45 4.33
N LEU A 37 -3.53 -7.10 4.65
CA LEU A 37 -3.45 -8.06 5.74
C LEU A 37 -3.72 -7.40 7.08
N TRP A 38 -3.16 -6.21 7.32
CA TRP A 38 -3.39 -5.47 8.56
C TRP A 38 -4.84 -5.03 8.72
N GLY A 39 -5.48 -4.52 7.66
CA GLY A 39 -6.89 -4.13 7.70
C GLY A 39 -7.82 -5.30 8.01
N VAL A 40 -7.60 -6.45 7.36
CA VAL A 40 -8.38 -7.68 7.61
C VAL A 40 -8.15 -8.20 9.02
N LEU A 41 -6.89 -8.26 9.47
CA LEU A 41 -6.55 -8.73 10.80
C LEU A 41 -7.15 -7.84 11.88
N LEU A 42 -7.01 -6.52 11.76
CA LEU A 42 -7.55 -5.57 12.73
C LEU A 42 -9.08 -5.66 12.83
N TRP A 43 -9.77 -5.76 11.69
CA TRP A 43 -11.22 -5.97 11.67
C TRP A 43 -11.61 -7.28 12.36
N TRP A 44 -10.94 -8.39 12.03
CA TRP A 44 -11.20 -9.70 12.62
C TRP A 44 -11.00 -9.69 14.14
N VAL A 45 -9.88 -9.13 14.61
CA VAL A 45 -9.59 -8.99 16.05
C VAL A 45 -10.64 -8.13 16.75
N SER A 46 -11.13 -7.08 16.09
CA SER A 46 -12.11 -6.16 16.67
C SER A 46 -13.53 -6.71 16.79
N ILE A 47 -13.85 -7.84 16.14
CA ILE A 47 -15.19 -8.43 16.08
C ILE A 47 -15.22 -9.83 16.71
N PHE A 48 -14.30 -10.71 16.33
CA PHE A 48 -14.37 -12.15 16.68
C PHE A 48 -13.42 -12.56 17.81
N SER A 49 -12.46 -11.72 18.18
CA SER A 49 -11.47 -12.07 19.21
C SER A 49 -11.97 -11.75 20.62
N GLN A 50 -11.32 -12.37 21.62
CA GLN A 50 -11.52 -12.08 23.05
C GLN A 50 -11.21 -10.60 23.39
N TYR A 51 -10.38 -9.94 22.57
CA TYR A 51 -10.02 -8.53 22.71
C TYR A 51 -11.05 -7.56 22.11
N ALA A 52 -12.17 -8.04 21.55
CA ALA A 52 -13.18 -7.19 20.91
C ALA A 52 -13.75 -6.09 21.83
N SER A 53 -13.80 -6.35 23.15
CA SER A 53 -14.22 -5.37 24.15
C SER A 53 -13.27 -4.16 24.25
N ILE A 54 -11.96 -4.37 24.10
CA ILE A 54 -10.95 -3.29 24.09
C ILE A 54 -11.15 -2.40 22.86
N PHE A 55 -11.45 -3.03 21.73
CA PHE A 55 -11.74 -2.35 20.46
C PHE A 55 -13.20 -1.83 20.36
N SER A 56 -13.95 -1.81 21.44
CA SER A 56 -15.22 -1.06 21.51
C SER A 56 -14.97 0.45 21.61
N ASN A 57 -13.83 0.85 22.18
CA ASN A 57 -13.42 2.24 22.21
C ASN A 57 -12.81 2.64 20.86
N GLN A 58 -13.44 3.62 20.23
CA GLN A 58 -13.06 4.14 18.94
C GLN A 58 -11.66 4.74 18.90
N LEU A 59 -11.24 5.45 19.95
CA LEU A 59 -9.91 6.04 20.02
C LEU A 59 -8.84 4.95 20.07
N ILE A 60 -9.12 3.85 20.78
CA ILE A 60 -8.21 2.69 20.84
C ILE A 60 -8.16 2.01 19.47
N PHE A 61 -9.30 1.82 18.80
CA PHE A 61 -9.36 1.19 17.49
C PHE A 61 -8.62 2.02 16.42
N LEU A 62 -8.94 3.31 16.29
CA LEU A 62 -8.28 4.21 15.33
C LEU A 62 -6.81 4.42 15.69
N GLY A 63 -6.49 4.54 16.98
CA GLY A 63 -5.11 4.66 17.46
C GLY A 63 -4.27 3.42 17.14
N THR A 64 -4.85 2.22 17.25
CA THR A 64 -4.18 0.96 16.87
C THR A 64 -4.01 0.88 15.35
N TRP A 65 -5.04 1.24 14.58
CA TRP A 65 -4.97 1.31 13.13
C TRP A 65 -3.86 2.24 12.65
N TRP A 66 -3.80 3.46 13.19
CA TRP A 66 -2.75 4.43 12.90
C TRP A 66 -1.38 3.97 13.38
N GLY A 67 -1.26 3.58 14.65
CA GLY A 67 0.01 3.27 15.29
C GLY A 67 0.76 2.16 14.58
N VAL A 68 0.10 1.04 14.29
CA VAL A 68 0.73 -0.10 13.61
C VAL A 68 1.05 0.22 12.15
N THR A 69 0.16 0.96 11.46
CA THR A 69 0.38 1.32 10.05
C THR A 69 1.54 2.30 9.89
N VAL A 70 1.64 3.30 10.76
CA VAL A 70 2.77 4.25 10.77
C VAL A 70 4.06 3.54 11.13
N LEU A 71 4.05 2.68 12.16
CA LEU A 71 5.24 1.93 12.56
C LEU A 71 5.75 1.03 11.44
N ALA A 72 4.86 0.33 10.73
CA ALA A 72 5.23 -0.44 9.55
C ALA A 72 5.77 0.46 8.42
N GLY A 73 5.18 1.64 8.21
CA GLY A 73 5.69 2.63 7.26
C GLY A 73 7.10 3.14 7.59
N VAL A 74 7.40 3.35 8.87
CA VAL A 74 8.75 3.73 9.35
C VAL A 74 9.73 2.61 9.06
N ILE A 75 9.41 1.36 9.44
CA ILE A 75 10.27 0.20 9.19
C ILE A 75 10.53 0.02 7.69
N ALA A 76 9.48 0.04 6.87
CA ALA A 76 9.59 -0.09 5.42
C ALA A 76 10.42 1.04 4.79
N SER A 77 10.26 2.27 5.29
CA SER A 77 11.04 3.44 4.85
C SER A 77 12.53 3.29 5.18
N LEU A 78 12.87 2.79 6.37
CA LEU A 78 14.24 2.54 6.78
C LEU A 78 14.88 1.43 5.93
N VAL A 79 14.17 0.32 5.72
CA VAL A 79 14.66 -0.82 4.91
C VAL A 79 14.91 -0.40 3.46
N ALA A 80 14.03 0.43 2.88
CA ALA A 80 14.16 0.87 1.50
C ALA A 80 14.99 2.15 1.33
N ILE A 81 15.45 2.77 2.43
CA ILE A 81 16.14 4.08 2.48
C ILE A 81 15.34 5.16 1.70
N ARG A 82 14.01 5.12 1.82
CA ARG A 82 13.08 5.92 1.00
C ARG A 82 11.93 6.47 1.85
N TRP A 83 12.12 7.69 2.36
CA TRP A 83 11.13 8.43 3.15
C TRP A 83 9.77 8.63 2.47
N ARG A 84 9.73 8.62 1.13
CA ARG A 84 8.48 8.67 0.36
C ARG A 84 7.49 7.54 0.72
N ILE A 85 7.99 6.40 1.19
CA ILE A 85 7.15 5.27 1.62
C ILE A 85 6.37 5.64 2.87
N LEU A 86 7.02 6.29 3.86
CA LEU A 86 6.34 6.74 5.07
C LEU A 86 5.22 7.73 4.73
N PHE A 87 5.51 8.72 3.89
CA PHE A 87 4.50 9.71 3.46
C PHE A 87 3.32 9.08 2.73
N PHE A 88 3.53 7.99 1.98
CA PHE A 88 2.46 7.23 1.36
C PHE A 88 1.52 6.60 2.41
N TYR A 89 2.07 5.92 3.42
CA TYR A 89 1.25 5.36 4.52
C TYR A 89 0.49 6.42 5.31
N VAL A 90 1.17 7.51 5.67
CA VAL A 90 0.53 8.63 6.39
C VAL A 90 -0.55 9.28 5.54
N GLY A 91 -0.30 9.47 4.24
CA GLY A 91 -1.29 10.02 3.30
C GLY A 91 -2.56 9.17 3.21
N ILE A 92 -2.42 7.84 3.16
CA ILE A 92 -3.54 6.90 3.20
C ILE A 92 -4.33 7.04 4.51
N LEU A 93 -3.65 7.04 5.65
CA LEU A 93 -4.32 7.18 6.94
C LEU A 93 -5.07 8.51 7.06
N LEU A 94 -4.44 9.61 6.64
CA LEU A 94 -5.07 10.93 6.62
C LEU A 94 -6.31 10.94 5.72
N LEU A 95 -6.21 10.42 4.50
CA LEU A 95 -7.36 10.34 3.58
C LEU A 95 -8.52 9.56 4.19
N GLY A 96 -8.26 8.37 4.74
CA GLY A 96 -9.31 7.57 5.38
C GLY A 96 -9.94 8.29 6.59
N THR A 97 -9.14 8.98 7.39
CA THR A 97 -9.61 9.71 8.57
C THR A 97 -10.42 10.95 8.17
N ILE A 98 -10.02 11.67 7.13
CA ILE A 98 -10.77 12.81 6.58
C ILE A 98 -12.12 12.35 6.05
N ILE A 99 -12.18 11.24 5.31
CA ILE A 99 -13.44 10.68 4.82
C ILE A 99 -14.38 10.35 5.98
N LEU A 100 -13.89 9.66 7.02
CA LEU A 100 -14.66 9.33 8.23
C LEU A 100 -15.20 10.57 8.94
N TRP A 101 -14.42 11.66 8.96
CA TRP A 101 -14.82 12.91 9.59
C TRP A 101 -15.88 13.65 8.76
N GLN A 102 -15.71 13.73 7.43
CA GLN A 102 -16.65 14.40 6.53
C GLN A 102 -18.01 13.70 6.46
N THR A 103 -18.04 12.37 6.52
CA THR A 103 -19.29 11.60 6.46
C THR A 103 -19.99 11.49 7.82
N GLY A 104 -19.34 11.92 8.91
CA GLY A 104 -19.86 11.78 10.28
C GLY A 104 -19.86 10.33 10.80
N TRP A 105 -19.38 9.36 10.00
CA TRP A 105 -19.31 7.94 10.38
C TRP A 105 -18.38 7.69 11.55
N ILE A 106 -17.55 8.67 11.89
CA ILE A 106 -16.71 8.64 13.08
C ILE A 106 -17.51 8.42 14.37
N ASN A 107 -18.80 8.75 14.44
CA ASN A 107 -19.58 8.62 15.68
C ASN A 107 -20.07 7.20 15.98
N GLU A 108 -20.01 6.29 15.01
CA GLU A 108 -20.54 4.93 15.13
C GLU A 108 -19.43 3.89 14.98
N ILE A 109 -19.08 3.21 16.08
CA ILE A 109 -17.95 2.26 16.09
C ILE A 109 -18.11 1.10 15.10
N GLY A 110 -19.32 0.57 14.93
CA GLY A 110 -19.59 -0.52 13.98
C GLY A 110 -19.31 -0.10 12.53
N THR A 111 -19.71 1.13 12.20
CA THR A 111 -19.48 1.75 10.89
C THR A 111 -17.99 2.03 10.68
N VAL A 112 -17.28 2.54 11.69
CA VAL A 112 -15.82 2.76 11.64
C VAL A 112 -15.06 1.44 11.38
N LYS A 113 -15.39 0.36 12.10
CA LYS A 113 -14.74 -0.95 11.92
C LYS A 113 -14.90 -1.47 10.51
N THR A 114 -16.12 -1.43 9.99
CA THR A 114 -16.44 -1.90 8.64
C THR A 114 -15.79 -1.01 7.59
N PHE A 115 -15.78 0.30 7.81
CA PHE A 115 -15.12 1.26 6.92
C PHE A 115 -13.62 0.97 6.82
N VAL A 116 -12.91 0.80 7.94
CA VAL A 116 -11.47 0.52 7.93
C VAL A 116 -11.15 -0.75 7.11
N LEU A 117 -11.95 -1.80 7.23
CA LEU A 117 -11.80 -3.01 6.42
C LEU A 117 -11.94 -2.70 4.92
N VAL A 118 -13.07 -2.10 4.53
CA VAL A 118 -13.39 -1.81 3.12
C VAL A 118 -12.38 -0.84 2.52
N TYR A 119 -11.98 0.18 3.30
CA TYR A 119 -10.98 1.17 2.91
C TYR A 119 -9.61 0.54 2.69
N SER A 120 -9.14 -0.32 3.62
CA SER A 120 -7.88 -1.04 3.45
C SER A 120 -7.90 -1.94 2.21
N ILE A 121 -9.01 -2.64 1.94
CA ILE A 121 -9.16 -3.45 0.73
C ILE A 121 -9.10 -2.55 -0.52
N ALA A 122 -9.84 -1.46 -0.56
CA ALA A 122 -9.88 -0.56 -1.71
C ALA A 122 -8.51 0.08 -2.00
N ILE A 123 -7.82 0.59 -0.97
CA ILE A 123 -6.49 1.18 -1.12
C ILE A 123 -5.45 0.15 -1.53
N SER A 124 -5.50 -1.06 -0.95
CA SER A 124 -4.59 -2.13 -1.34
C SER A 124 -4.79 -2.56 -2.79
N ALA A 125 -6.04 -2.63 -3.27
CA ALA A 125 -6.35 -2.92 -4.67
C ALA A 125 -5.84 -1.82 -5.61
N LEU A 126 -6.06 -0.54 -5.28
CA LEU A 126 -5.54 0.60 -6.04
C LEU A 126 -4.00 0.60 -6.09
N SER A 127 -3.36 0.27 -4.97
CA SER A 127 -1.91 0.17 -4.88
C SER A 127 -1.36 -1.01 -5.68
N ALA A 128 -2.02 -2.16 -5.64
CA ALA A 128 -1.67 -3.33 -6.43
C ALA A 128 -1.76 -3.06 -7.94
N LEU A 129 -2.83 -2.37 -8.40
CA LEU A 129 -2.97 -1.94 -9.79
C LEU A 129 -1.85 -0.97 -10.20
N SER A 130 -1.50 -0.03 -9.33
CA SER A 130 -0.42 0.92 -9.57
C SER A 130 0.94 0.21 -9.70
N VAL A 131 1.23 -0.77 -8.84
CA VAL A 131 2.44 -1.60 -8.93
C VAL A 131 2.43 -2.44 -10.21
N PHE A 132 1.30 -3.04 -10.60
CA PHE A 132 1.19 -3.81 -11.83
C PHE A 132 1.46 -2.95 -13.08
N ALA A 133 0.88 -1.75 -13.13
CA ALA A 133 1.13 -0.79 -14.20
C ALA A 133 2.62 -0.39 -14.26
N TYR A 134 3.24 -0.14 -13.10
CA TYR A 134 4.66 0.17 -13.00
C TYR A 134 5.56 -0.95 -13.54
N ILE A 135 5.29 -2.20 -13.14
CA ILE A 135 6.03 -3.38 -13.62
C ILE A 135 5.91 -3.52 -15.13
N LYS A 136 4.70 -3.38 -15.68
CA LYS A 136 4.45 -3.48 -17.12
C LYS A 136 5.15 -2.38 -17.92
N SER A 137 5.36 -1.20 -17.31
CA SER A 137 6.07 -0.10 -17.93
C SER A 137 7.59 -0.33 -18.03
N HIS A 138 8.17 -1.22 -17.24
CA HIS A 138 9.61 -1.50 -17.27
C HIS A 138 9.90 -2.60 -18.30
N ARG A 139 10.81 -2.30 -19.24
CA ARG A 139 11.37 -3.26 -20.20
C ARG A 139 12.86 -3.37 -19.94
N TYR A 140 13.36 -4.60 -19.75
CA TYR A 140 14.80 -4.83 -19.75
C TYR A 140 15.24 -5.08 -21.18
N ILE A 141 16.17 -4.25 -21.64
CA ILE A 141 16.86 -4.44 -22.91
C ILE A 141 18.21 -5.06 -22.55
N ILE A 142 18.46 -6.26 -23.05
CA ILE A 142 19.79 -6.87 -22.98
C ILE A 142 20.48 -6.55 -24.30
N THR A 143 21.65 -5.92 -24.22
CA THR A 143 22.56 -5.62 -25.33
C THR A 143 23.82 -6.46 -25.25
#